data_AF-X0VGU0-F1
#
_entry.id   AF-X0VGU0-F1
#
_cell.length_a   1.000
_cell.length_b   1.000
_cell.length_c   1.000
_cell.angle_alpha   90.00
_cell.angle_beta   90.00
_cell.angle_gamma   90.00
#
_symmetry.space_group_name_H-M   'P 1'
#
loop_
_entity.id
_entity.type
_entity.pdbx_description
1 polymer ?
#
loop_
_entity_poly.entity_id
_entity_poly.type
_entity_poly.pdbx_seq_one_letter_code
_entity_poly.pdbx_strand_id
1 'polypeptide(L)' 'KKNSILVEEVGIQPYDVYNADEVFLTSTSFCILPVTKFNWTKIGDGRPGPITKWLLKLWSEEVGMDIVEQAMSHLR' A
#
# COMPACT_ATOMS: atom_id res chain seq x y z
N LYS A 1 7.60 9.69 -16.50
CA LYS A 1 6.51 10.20 -15.62
C LYS A 1 5.19 9.96 -16.34
N LYS A 2 4.60 8.79 -16.13
CA LYS A 2 3.29 8.42 -16.65
C LYS A 2 2.52 8.04 -15.40
N ASN A 3 1.39 8.69 -15.13
CA ASN A 3 0.21 8.18 -14.42
C ASN A 3 -0.62 9.36 -13.84
N SER A 4 -1.94 9.20 -13.91
CA SER A 4 -2.98 10.20 -13.66
C SER A 4 -3.20 10.55 -12.17
N ILE A 5 -2.15 10.48 -11.36
CA ILE A 5 -2.23 10.65 -9.89
C ILE A 5 -1.37 11.85 -9.49
N LEU A 6 -1.96 12.76 -8.74
CA LEU A 6 -1.26 13.87 -8.11
C LEU A 6 -0.40 13.33 -6.97
N VAL A 7 0.85 13.77 -6.91
CA VAL A 7 1.81 13.37 -5.88
C VAL A 7 2.37 14.62 -5.24
N GLU A 8 2.39 14.63 -3.91
CA GLU A 8 3.00 15.66 -3.08
C GLU A 8 3.89 15.03 -2.02
N GLU A 9 4.98 15.71 -1.69
CA GLU A 9 5.85 15.34 -0.58
C GLU A 9 5.61 16.33 0.57
N VAL A 10 5.07 15.83 1.68
CA VAL A 10 4.68 16.63 2.83
C VAL A 10 4.97 15.89 4.13
N GLY A 11 5.07 16.64 5.23
CA GLY A 11 5.15 16.03 6.56
C GLY A 11 3.80 15.44 6.95
N ILE A 12 3.76 14.12 7.15
CA ILE A 12 2.55 13.40 7.56
C ILE A 12 2.47 13.34 9.09
N GLN A 13 1.35 13.79 9.65
CA GLN A 13 1.02 13.70 11.06
C GLN A 13 0.07 12.52 11.33
N PRO A 14 -0.05 12.05 12.59
CA PRO A 14 -1.01 10.99 12.93
C PRO A 14 -2.45 11.29 12.51
N TYR A 15 -2.87 12.56 12.57
CA TYR A 15 -4.20 12.99 12.12
C TYR A 15 -4.44 12.65 10.64
N ASP A 16 -3.45 12.85 9.78
CA ASP A 16 -3.56 12.53 8.36
C ASP A 16 -3.74 11.02 8.15
N VAL A 17 -2.98 10.20 8.89
CA VAL A 17 -3.08 8.73 8.84
C VAL A 17 -4.46 8.25 9.29
N TYR A 18 -5.01 8.85 10.34
CA TYR A 18 -6.35 8.49 10.84
C TYR A 18 -7.47 8.84 9.86
N ASN A 19 -7.29 9.88 9.03
CA ASN A 19 -8.29 10.36 8.07
C ASN A 19 -8.01 9.91 6.62
N ALA A 20 -6.91 9.19 6.38
CA ALA A 20 -6.57 8.71 5.05
C ALA A 20 -7.52 7.59 4.60
N ASP A 21 -7.86 7.60 3.30
CA ASP A 21 -8.60 6.50 2.66
C ASP A 21 -7.75 5.23 2.59
N GLU A 22 -6.44 5.38 2.33
CA GLU A 22 -5.46 4.31 2.20
C GLU A 22 -4.11 4.74 2.75
N VAL A 23 -3.38 3.78 3.32
CA VAL A 23 -1.96 3.95 3.68
C VAL A 23 -1.20 2.71 3.24
N PHE A 24 0.01 2.91 2.72
CA PHE A 24 0.92 1.83 2.39
C PHE A 24 2.35 2.20 2.77
N LEU A 25 3.19 1.18 2.94
CA LEU A 25 4.62 1.34 3.16
C LEU A 25 5.39 0.74 2.00
N THR A 26 6.56 1.31 1.73
CA THR A 26 7.51 0.77 0.76
C THR A 26 8.76 0.26 1.46
N SER A 27 9.22 -0.93 1.10
CA SER A 27 10.46 -1.52 1.61
C SER A 27 10.98 -2.55 0.61
N THR A 28 12.28 -2.79 0.58
CA THR A 28 12.88 -3.81 -0.30
C THR A 28 12.24 -5.19 -0.11
N SER A 29 11.93 -5.59 1.13
CA SER A 29 11.38 -6.92 1.41
C SER A 29 9.90 -7.04 1.08
N PHE A 30 9.11 -5.98 1.30
CA PHE A 30 7.66 -6.01 1.17
C PHE A 30 7.14 -5.34 -0.09
N CYS A 31 8.02 -4.68 -0.84
CA CYS A 31 7.72 -3.88 -2.02
C CYS A 31 6.71 -2.77 -1.71
N ILE A 32 5.42 -3.06 -1.81
CA ILE A 32 4.29 -2.20 -1.43
C ILE A 32 3.42 -2.98 -0.44
N LEU A 33 3.40 -2.53 0.82
CA LEU A 33 2.69 -3.18 1.91
C LEU A 33 1.46 -2.33 2.31
N PRO A 34 0.23 -2.83 2.10
CA PRO A 34 -0.97 -2.15 2.58
C PRO A 34 -1.01 -2.09 4.12
N VAL A 35 -1.33 -0.92 4.65
CA VAL A 35 -1.57 -0.71 6.10
C VAL A 35 -3.06 -0.46 6.29
N THR A 36 -3.74 -1.41 6.94
CA THR A 36 -5.20 -1.33 7.15
C THR A 36 -5.58 -0.89 8.56
N LYS A 37 -4.60 -0.74 9.45
CA LYS A 37 -4.79 -0.39 10.85
C LYS A 37 -3.65 0.46 11.37
N PHE A 38 -3.96 1.56 12.04
CA PHE A 38 -3.01 2.41 12.75
C PHE A 38 -3.50 2.63 14.18
N ASN A 39 -2.64 2.36 15.17
CA ASN A 39 -2.98 2.48 16.59
C ASN A 39 -4.33 1.85 16.95
N TRP A 40 -4.51 0.59 16.56
CA TRP A 40 -5.73 -0.19 16.81
C TRP A 40 -7.01 0.32 16.12
N THR A 41 -6.92 1.38 15.33
CA THR A 41 -8.02 1.96 14.57
C THR A 41 -7.89 1.58 13.10
N LYS A 42 -9.00 1.24 12.44
CA LYS A 42 -9.00 0.94 11.01
C LYS A 42 -8.70 2.22 10.21
N ILE A 43 -7.93 2.07 9.15
CA ILE A 43 -7.74 3.10 8.12
C ILE A 43 -8.74 2.81 7.00
N GLY A 44 -9.47 3.81 6.52
CA GLY A 44 -10.54 3.63 5.54
C GLY A 44 -11.54 2.54 5.96
N ASP A 45 -11.76 1.56 5.08
CA ASP A 45 -12.65 0.41 5.33
C ASP A 45 -11.96 -0.78 6.04
N GLY A 46 -10.67 -0.64 6.37
CA GLY A 46 -9.84 -1.68 6.96
C GLY A 46 -9.40 -2.77 5.98
N ARG A 47 -9.42 -2.49 4.67
CA ARG A 47 -8.93 -3.39 3.60
C ARG A 47 -7.90 -2.65 2.74
N PRO A 48 -7.04 -3.39 2.00
CA PRO A 48 -6.18 -2.75 1.01
C PRO A 48 -7.04 -2.04 -0.04
N GLY A 49 -6.84 -0.73 -0.23
CA GLY A 49 -7.64 0.05 -1.15
C GLY A 49 -7.19 -0.01 -2.61
N PRO A 50 -7.89 0.69 -3.51
CA PRO A 50 -7.68 0.61 -4.96
C PRO A 50 -6.31 1.10 -5.42
N ILE A 51 -5.79 2.20 -4.87
CA ILE A 51 -4.51 2.76 -5.31
C ILE A 51 -3.37 1.83 -4.88
N THR A 52 -3.41 1.34 -3.65
CA THR A 52 -2.39 0.43 -3.14
C THR A 52 -2.35 -0.87 -3.94
N LYS A 53 -3.52 -1.46 -4.24
CA LYS A 53 -3.64 -2.67 -5.08
C LYS A 53 -3.12 -2.45 -6.49
N TRP A 54 -3.43 -1.30 -7.09
CA TRP A 54 -2.99 -0.96 -8.43
C TRP A 54 -1.47 -0.77 -8.49
N LEU A 55 -0.88 -0.06 -7.54
CA LEU A 55 0.58 0.09 -7.45
C LEU A 55 1.28 -1.26 -7.25
N LEU A 56 0.74 -2.12 -6.37
CA LEU A 56 1.30 -3.44 -6.14
C LEU A 56 1.25 -4.33 -7.39
N LYS A 57 0.13 -4.27 -8.15
CA LYS A 57 0.01 -4.98 -9.43
C LYS A 57 1.04 -4.50 -10.45
N LEU A 58 1.18 -3.18 -10.61
CA LEU A 58 2.17 -2.60 -11.52
C LEU A 58 3.59 -3.01 -11.15
N TRP A 59 3.90 -3.02 -9.86
CA TRP A 59 5.21 -3.46 -9.39
C TRP A 59 5.45 -4.95 -9.67
N SER A 60 4.44 -5.81 -9.46
CA SER A 60 4.50 -7.22 -9.84
C SER A 60 4.75 -7.45 -11.33
N GLU A 61 4.11 -6.66 -12.19
CA GLU A 61 4.34 -6.69 -13.64
C GLU A 61 5.77 -6.25 -13.99
N GLU A 62 6.29 -5.20 -13.35
CA GLU A 62 7.65 -4.68 -13.57
C GLU A 62 8.73 -5.70 -13.18
N VAL A 63 8.58 -6.39 -12.05
CA VAL A 63 9.57 -7.37 -11.57
C VAL A 63 9.34 -8.78 -12.13
N GLY A 64 8.24 -9.01 -12.85
CA GLY A 64 7.90 -10.31 -13.43
C GLY A 64 7.54 -11.38 -12.38
N MET A 65 6.99 -10.98 -11.23
CA MET A 65 6.64 -11.89 -10.13
C MET A 65 5.34 -11.46 -9.45
N ASP A 66 4.44 -12.41 -9.21
CA ASP A 66 3.24 -12.18 -8.39
C ASP A 66 3.62 -12.15 -6.91
N ILE A 67 3.74 -10.94 -6.37
CA ILE A 67 4.22 -10.70 -5.01
C ILE A 67 3.13 -11.05 -4.00
N VAL A 68 1.86 -10.90 -4.36
CA VAL A 68 0.75 -11.30 -3.49
C VAL A 68 0.76 -12.81 -3.35
N GLU A 69 0.80 -13.55 -4.45
CA GLU A 69 0.86 -15.01 -4.41
C GLU A 69 2.11 -15.50 -3.67
N GLN A 70 3.27 -14.88 -3.92
CA GLN A 70 4.49 -15.21 -3.19
C GLN A 70 4.30 -15.00 -1.68
N ALA A 71 3.78 -13.86 -1.24
CA ALA A 71 3.54 -13.59 0.17
C ALA A 71 2.54 -14.59 0.78
N MET A 72 1.45 -14.88 0.07
CA MET A 72 0.41 -15.83 0.52
C MET A 72 0.96 -17.25 0.64
N SER A 73 1.85 -17.69 -0.26
CA SER A 73 2.47 -19.03 -0.17
C SER A 73 3.34 -19.22 1.08
N HIS A 74 3.74 -18.14 1.74
CA HIS A 74 4.54 -18.15 2.98
C HIS A 74 3.70 -17.92 4.25
N LEU A 75 2.38 -17.71 4.12
CA LEU A 75 1.47 -17.74 5.25
C LEU A 75 1.22 -19.20 5.63
N ARG A 76 1.79 -19.63 6.76
CA ARG A 76 1.50 -20.92 7.40
C ARG A 76 0.23 -20.84 8.24
#